data_AF-T1GFC4-F1
#
_entry.id   AF-T1GFC4-F1
#
_cell.length_a   1.000
_cell.length_b   1.000
_cell.length_c   1.000
_cell.angle_alpha   90.00
_cell.angle_beta   90.00
_cell.angle_gamma   90.00
#
_symmetry.space_group_name_H-M   'P 1'
#
loop_
_entity.id
_entity.type
_entity.pdbx_description
1 polymer ?
#
loop_
_entity_poly.entity_id
_entity_poly.type
_entity_poly.pdbx_seq_one_letter_code
_entity_poly.pdbx_strand_id
1 'polypeptide(L)'
;MSILAPILQCCMIRQTTLEKLLEFHNGPTPLSQVMRKKMNHDPVAPVLWEPHLAALDRRIEIILQGVRDCLKKNPSDDNSAAEDDVSS
;
A
#
# COMPACT_ATOMS: atom_id res chain seq x y z
N MET A 1 1.74 -16.16 0.22
CA MET A 1 1.79 -14.77 0.74
C MET A 1 2.87 -14.61 1.81
N SER A 2 4.10 -15.08 1.58
CA SER A 2 5.19 -14.95 2.58
C SER A 2 5.68 -13.51 2.74
N ILE A 3 5.62 -12.71 1.66
CA ILE A 3 6.08 -11.31 1.66
C ILE A 3 5.26 -10.42 2.61
N LEU A 4 3.96 -10.69 2.77
CA LEU A 4 3.08 -9.92 3.68
C LEU A 4 3.07 -10.42 5.12
N ALA A 5 3.86 -11.45 5.45
CA ALA A 5 3.87 -12.04 6.79
C ALA A 5 4.07 -10.98 7.90
N PRO A 6 5.00 -10.01 7.81
CA PRO A 6 5.16 -9.00 8.86
C PRO A 6 3.90 -8.16 9.12
N ILE A 7 3.17 -7.76 8.08
CA ILE A 7 1.92 -7.01 8.22
C ILE A 7 0.85 -7.89 8.88
N LEU A 8 0.75 -9.16 8.48
CA LEU A 8 -0.26 -10.07 9.01
C LEU A 8 0.03 -10.54 10.45
N GLN A 9 1.30 -10.61 10.83
CA GLN A 9 1.74 -11.07 12.16
C GLN A 9 1.81 -9.94 13.17
N CYS A 10 2.36 -8.78 12.79
CA CYS A 10 2.53 -7.65 13.69
C CYS A 10 1.34 -6.70 13.68
N CYS A 11 0.55 -6.66 12.60
CA CYS A 11 -0.55 -5.72 12.38
C CYS A 11 -0.17 -4.24 12.61
N MET A 12 1.05 -3.87 12.23
CA MET A 12 1.55 -2.49 12.31
C MET A 12 1.78 -1.92 10.91
N ILE A 13 1.26 -0.72 10.66
CA ILE A 13 1.50 0.06 9.43
C ILE A 13 1.50 1.55 9.78
N ARG A 14 2.40 2.33 9.18
CA ARG A 14 2.40 3.79 9.35
C ARG A 14 1.17 4.39 8.67
N GLN A 15 0.51 5.34 9.34
CA GLN A 15 -0.67 6.03 8.81
C GLN A 15 -0.43 6.62 7.42
N THR A 16 0.68 7.36 7.23
CA THR A 16 1.04 7.96 5.94
C THR A 16 1.21 6.93 4.81
N THR A 17 1.65 5.71 5.15
CA THR A 17 1.76 4.62 4.18
C THR A 17 0.38 4.05 3.83
N LEU A 18 -0.49 3.85 4.83
CA LEU A 18 -1.85 3.38 4.60
C LEU A 18 -2.66 4.37 3.76
N GLU A 19 -2.58 5.67 4.07
CA GLU A 19 -3.22 6.74 3.29
C GLU A 19 -2.76 6.71 1.84
N LYS A 20 -1.46 6.55 1.59
CA LYS A 20 -0.95 6.50 0.22
C LYS A 20 -1.41 5.27 -0.55
N LEU A 21 -1.48 4.11 0.11
CA LEU A 21 -2.02 2.89 -0.48
C LEU A 21 -3.51 3.04 -0.81
N LEU A 22 -4.29 3.68 0.07
CA LEU A 22 -5.70 3.98 -0.16
C LEU A 22 -5.89 4.98 -1.30
N GLU A 23 -5.03 5.98 -1.44
CA GLU A 23 -5.06 6.92 -2.57
C GLU A 23 -4.84 6.18 -3.90
N PHE A 24 -3.89 5.24 -3.97
CA PHE A 24 -3.67 4.45 -5.18
C PHE A 24 -4.80 3.46 -5.49
N HIS A 25 -5.59 3.05 -4.49
CA HIS A 25 -6.70 2.12 -4.68
C HIS A 25 -8.03 2.83 -4.99
N ASN A 26 -8.35 3.90 -4.27
CA ASN A 26 -9.63 4.61 -4.34
C ASN A 26 -9.56 5.91 -5.16
N GLY A 27 -8.36 6.44 -5.37
CA GLY A 27 -8.15 7.70 -6.07
C GLY A 27 -8.31 7.58 -7.59
N PRO A 28 -8.26 8.73 -8.29
CA PRO A 28 -8.47 8.78 -9.74
C PRO A 28 -7.30 8.23 -10.56
N THR A 29 -6.17 7.90 -9.94
CA THR A 29 -4.96 7.45 -10.64
C THR A 29 -4.34 6.26 -9.91
N PRO A 30 -4.43 5.04 -10.49
CA PRO A 30 -3.86 3.85 -9.88
C PRO A 30 -2.32 3.84 -9.95
N LEU A 31 -1.69 3.01 -9.12
CA LEU A 31 -0.24 2.92 -9.05
C LEU A 31 0.38 2.55 -10.40
N SER A 32 -0.24 1.63 -11.15
CA SER A 32 0.22 1.25 -12.50
C SER A 32 0.36 2.44 -13.44
N GLN A 33 -0.59 3.38 -13.42
CA GLN A 33 -0.57 4.58 -14.26
C GLN A 33 0.51 5.56 -13.82
N VAL A 34 0.68 5.75 -12.51
CA VAL A 34 1.78 6.57 -11.96
C VAL A 34 3.13 5.99 -12.40
N MET A 35 3.33 4.69 -12.20
CA MET A 35 4.58 4.01 -12.53
C MET A 35 4.86 4.08 -14.04
N ARG A 36 3.86 3.82 -14.89
CA ARG A 36 3.99 3.97 -16.34
C ARG A 36 4.49 5.36 -16.72
N LYS A 37 3.83 6.42 -16.21
CA LYS A 37 4.21 7.81 -16.52
C LYS A 37 5.61 8.14 -16.02
N LYS A 38 5.97 7.68 -14.82
CA LYS A 38 7.28 7.96 -14.22
C LYS A 38 8.40 7.27 -14.99
N MET A 39 8.23 5.98 -15.33
CA MET A 39 9.24 5.18 -16.04
C MET A 39 9.35 5.53 -17.53
N ASN A 40 8.36 6.19 -18.12
CA ASN A 40 8.41 6.56 -19.55
C ASN A 40 9.49 7.59 -19.90
N HIS A 41 10.10 8.24 -18.91
CA HIS A 41 11.24 9.15 -19.12
C HIS A 41 12.58 8.42 -19.17
N ASP A 42 12.61 7.13 -18.86
CA ASP A 42 13.82 6.32 -18.89
C ASP A 42 14.18 5.95 -20.36
N PRO A 43 15.44 6.09 -20.79
CA PRO A 43 15.88 5.69 -22.13
C PRO A 43 15.60 4.23 -22.49
N VAL A 44 15.47 3.34 -21.49
CA VAL A 44 15.16 1.92 -21.70
C VAL A 44 13.66 1.61 -21.72
N ALA A 45 12.81 2.64 -21.78
CA ALA A 45 11.37 2.44 -21.83
C ALA A 45 10.95 1.55 -23.04
N PRO A 46 9.99 0.62 -22.85
CA PRO A 46 9.24 0.37 -21.62
C PRO A 46 10.02 -0.49 -20.59
N VAL A 47 10.12 0.01 -19.36
CA VAL A 47 10.83 -0.67 -18.24
C VAL A 47 10.07 -1.91 -17.74
N LEU A 48 8.74 -1.82 -17.61
CA LEU A 48 7.88 -2.91 -17.15
C LEU A 48 6.87 -3.28 -18.21
N TRP A 49 6.60 -4.58 -18.34
CA TRP A 49 5.54 -5.09 -19.21
C TRP A 49 4.15 -4.85 -18.60
N GLU A 50 3.15 -4.78 -19.47
CA GLU A 50 1.76 -4.53 -19.11
C GLU A 50 1.23 -5.47 -18.01
N PRO A 51 1.49 -6.79 -18.04
CA PRO A 51 1.01 -7.69 -16.98
C PRO A 51 1.60 -7.38 -15.60
N HIS A 52 2.81 -6.83 -15.54
CA HIS A 52 3.43 -6.41 -14.28
C HIS A 52 2.82 -5.11 -13.75
N LEU A 53 2.50 -4.16 -14.63
CA LEU A 53 1.78 -2.95 -14.24
C LEU A 53 0.39 -3.30 -13.69
N ALA A 54 -0.37 -4.16 -14.37
CA ALA A 54 -1.64 -4.66 -13.85
C ALA A 54 -1.48 -5.46 -12.54
N ALA A 55 -0.34 -6.13 -12.34
CA ALA A 55 -0.06 -6.85 -11.10
C ALA A 55 0.18 -5.92 -9.92
N LEU A 56 0.67 -4.69 -10.12
CA LEU A 56 0.85 -3.72 -9.05
C LEU A 56 -0.49 -3.36 -8.42
N ASP A 57 -1.49 -3.01 -9.24
CA ASP A 57 -2.80 -2.60 -8.75
C ASP A 57 -3.51 -3.76 -8.03
N ARG A 58 -3.48 -4.97 -8.59
CA ARG A 58 -4.00 -6.18 -7.90
C ARG A 58 -3.31 -6.42 -6.56
N ARG A 59 -2.02 -6.15 -6.46
CA ARG A 59 -1.25 -6.34 -5.21
C ARG A 59 -1.60 -5.28 -4.17
N ILE A 60 -1.93 -4.05 -4.57
CA ILE A 60 -2.43 -3.03 -3.62
C ILE A 60 -3.71 -3.51 -2.94
N GLU A 61 -4.66 -4.05 -3.70
CA GLU A 61 -5.89 -4.62 -3.14
C GLU A 61 -5.60 -5.72 -2.12
N ILE A 62 -4.71 -6.67 -2.47
CA ILE A 62 -4.28 -7.75 -1.58
C ILE A 62 -3.63 -7.21 -0.29
N ILE A 63 -2.80 -6.18 -0.39
CA ILE A 63 -2.15 -5.55 0.78
C ILE A 63 -3.22 -4.92 1.69
N LEU A 64 -4.12 -4.11 1.13
CA LEU A 64 -5.19 -3.45 1.88
C LEU A 64 -6.14 -4.47 2.54
N GLN A 65 -6.44 -5.57 1.84
CA GLN A 65 -7.20 -6.67 2.40
C GLN A 65 -6.47 -7.32 3.59
N GLY A 66 -5.16 -7.55 3.46
CA GLY A 66 -4.33 -8.06 4.56
C GLY A 66 -4.32 -7.15 5.78
N VAL A 67 -4.25 -5.83 5.59
CA VAL A 67 -4.35 -4.84 6.68
C VAL A 67 -5.73 -4.92 7.33
N ARG A 68 -6.80 -4.91 6.54
CA ARG A 68 -8.18 -5.04 7.05
C ARG A 68 -8.38 -6.31 7.86
N ASP A 69 -7.82 -7.43 7.40
CA ASP A 69 -7.97 -8.72 8.08
C ASP A 69 -7.16 -8.80 9.38
N CYS A 70 -6.01 -8.13 9.48
CA CYS A 70 -5.26 -8.07 10.73
C CYS A 70 -5.99 -7.20 11.77
N LEU A 71 -6.55 -6.05 11.35
CA LEU A 71 -7.31 -5.17 12.24
C LEU A 71 -8.55 -5.86 12.81
N LYS A 72 -9.27 -6.63 11.99
CA LYS A 72 -10.43 -7.41 12.46
C LYS A 72 -10.07 -8.49 13.49
N LYS A 73 -8.86 -9.06 13.42
CA LYS A 73 -8.39 -10.10 14.34
C LYS A 73 -7.89 -9.53 15.68
N ASN A 74 -7.51 -8.26 15.70
CA ASN A 74 -7.02 -7.55 16.87
C ASN A 74 -7.99 -6.41 17.26
N PRO A 75 -9.22 -6.72 17.73
CA PRO A 75 -10.21 -5.69 18.10
C PRO A 75 -9.82 -4.87 19.34
N SER A 76 -8.73 -5.20 20.02
CA SER A 76 -8.27 -4.60 21.27
C SER A 76 -7.06 -3.69 21.09
N ASP A 77 -7.13 -2.75 20.15
CA ASP A 77 -6.27 -1.55 20.06
C ASP A 77 -7.00 -0.44 19.29
N ASP A 78 -8.23 -0.13 19.70
CA ASP A 78 -9.04 0.99 19.21
C ASP A 78 -8.51 2.35 19.74
N ASN A 79 -7.17 2.51 19.81
CA ASN A 79 -6.50 3.69 20.33
C ASN A 79 -5.03 3.86 19.86
N SER A 80 -4.75 3.67 18.57
CA SER A 80 -3.47 4.11 17.97
C SER A 80 -3.59 4.65 16.55
N ALA A 81 -4.70 5.33 16.25
CA ALA A 81 -4.67 6.38 15.25
C ALA A 81 -4.10 7.64 15.90
N ALA A 82 -2.88 8.01 15.53
CA ALA A 82 -2.20 9.27 15.83
C ALA A 82 -1.93 9.58 17.31
N GLU A 83 -0.78 9.14 17.83
CA GLU A 83 -0.03 9.99 18.75
C GLU A 83 0.93 10.83 17.91
N ASP A 84 0.53 12.07 17.65
CA ASP A 84 1.44 13.14 17.29
C ASP A 84 2.36 13.39 18.50
N ASP A 85 3.64 13.06 18.34
CA ASP A 85 4.70 13.38 19.29
C ASP A 85 4.90 14.90 19.31
N VAL A 86 4.15 15.60 20.16
CA VAL A 86 4.50 16.94 20.63
C VAL A 86 5.42 16.77 21.83
N SER A 87 6.72 17.02 21.65
CA SER A 87 7.56 17.54 22.73
C SER A 87 8.80 18.27 22.23
N SER A 88 8.89 19.53 22.69
CA SER A 88 10.01 20.49 22.76
C SER A 88 10.43 21.21 21.48
#